data_AF-A0A7C0Y1L2-F1
#
_entry.id   AF-A0A7C0Y1L2-F1
#
_cell.length_a   1.000
_cell.length_b   1.000
_cell.length_c   1.000
_cell.angle_alpha   90.00
_cell.angle_beta   90.00
_cell.angle_gamma   90.00
#
_symmetry.space_group_name_H-M   'P 1'
#
loop_
_entity.id
_entity.type
_entity.pdbx_description
1 polymer ?
#
loop_
_entity_poly.entity_id
_entity_poly.type
_entity_poly.pdbx_seq_one_letter_code
_entity_poly.pdbx_strand_id
1 'polypeptide(L)'
;MRQLLFDEISAVDIRKINNYLKKQAESTPLHNVYWVHLPEDLWDDIQKEHKNCQPYYFAVEVGQNYIRVELLIRSRQRLHCKCIKYANESQRAFILTFVDKLIETLKIRT
;
A
#
# COMPACT_ATOMS: atom_id res chain seq x y z
N MET A 1 11.99 0.80 -8.53
CA MET A 1 10.52 0.97 -8.59
C MET A 1 10.16 2.32 -8.00
N ARG A 2 9.11 2.98 -8.48
CA ARG A 2 8.64 4.27 -7.91
C ARG A 2 7.90 4.03 -6.60
N GLN A 3 8.25 4.79 -5.58
CA GLN A 3 7.71 4.68 -4.22
C GLN A 3 7.73 6.05 -3.54
N LEU A 4 6.86 6.22 -2.55
CA LEU A 4 6.87 7.36 -1.63
C LEU A 4 7.54 6.92 -0.32
N LEU A 5 8.38 7.79 0.23
CA LEU A 5 9.07 7.58 1.50
C LEU A 5 8.55 8.62 2.50
N PHE A 6 8.13 8.16 3.68
CA PHE A 6 7.83 8.99 4.83
C PHE A 6 8.76 8.52 5.95
N ASP A 7 9.72 9.35 6.31
CA ASP A 7 10.77 9.05 7.28
C ASP A 7 10.68 9.96 8.51
N GLU A 8 11.75 9.98 9.31
CA GLU A 8 11.80 10.70 10.59
C GLU A 8 10.74 10.24 11.62
N ILE A 9 10.22 9.02 11.44
CA ILE A 9 9.20 8.44 12.31
C ILE A 9 9.87 7.83 13.54
N SER A 10 9.38 8.21 14.73
CA SER A 10 9.88 7.66 15.98
C SER A 10 9.69 6.14 16.07
N ALA A 11 10.58 5.43 16.77
CA ALA A 11 10.43 4.00 17.00
C ALA A 11 9.12 3.64 17.74
N VAL A 12 8.58 4.56 18.55
CA VAL A 12 7.27 4.40 19.20
C VAL A 12 6.15 4.38 18.17
N ASP A 13 6.17 5.31 17.22
CA ASP A 13 5.14 5.42 16.19
C ASP A 13 5.25 4.30 15.13
N ILE A 14 6.47 3.87 14.79
CA ILE A 14 6.68 2.68 13.95
C ILE A 14 6.02 1.42 14.53
N ARG A 15 6.05 1.25 15.86
CA ARG A 15 5.32 0.15 16.52
C ARG A 15 3.81 0.31 16.40
N LYS A 16 3.28 1.54 16.50
CA LYS A 16 1.85 1.81 16.29
C LYS A 16 1.43 1.48 14.86
N ILE A 17 2.21 1.94 13.87
CA ILE A 17 1.97 1.65 12.45
C ILE A 17 1.93 0.15 12.20
N ASN A 18 2.93 -0.59 12.66
CA ASN A 18 2.97 -2.04 12.51
C ASN A 18 1.73 -2.71 13.11
N ASN A 19 1.35 -2.32 14.33
CA ASN A 19 0.18 -2.89 15.00
C ASN A 19 -1.14 -2.55 14.28
N TYR A 20 -1.22 -1.37 13.66
CA TYR A 20 -2.38 -0.96 12.86
C TYR A 20 -2.45 -1.75 11.54
N LEU A 21 -1.35 -1.80 10.79
CA LEU A 21 -1.30 -2.48 9.49
C LEU A 21 -1.52 -3.99 9.62
N LYS A 22 -1.05 -4.64 10.69
CA LYS A 22 -1.36 -6.04 10.99
C LYS A 22 -2.87 -6.32 11.11
N LYS A 23 -3.66 -5.32 11.48
CA LYS A 23 -5.12 -5.45 11.65
C LYS A 23 -5.91 -5.05 10.42
N GLN A 24 -5.39 -4.09 9.64
CA GLN A 24 -6.12 -3.42 8.56
C GLN A 24 -5.68 -3.84 7.16
N ALA A 25 -4.50 -4.44 7.02
CA ALA A 25 -3.91 -4.85 5.76
C ALA A 25 -3.57 -6.35 5.76
N GLU A 26 -3.41 -6.94 4.58
CA GLU A 26 -2.99 -8.33 4.47
C GLU A 26 -1.50 -8.44 4.80
N SER A 27 -1.16 -9.21 5.82
CA SER A 27 0.23 -9.46 6.20
C SER A 27 0.85 -10.45 5.23
N THR A 28 2.11 -10.21 4.84
CA THR A 28 2.85 -11.10 3.96
C THR A 28 3.85 -11.96 4.74
N PRO A 29 4.37 -13.07 4.17
CA PRO A 29 5.48 -13.82 4.77
C PRO A 29 6.76 -12.99 4.92
N LEU A 30 6.89 -11.89 4.16
CA LEU A 30 7.96 -10.93 4.31
C LEU A 30 7.65 -10.02 5.51
N HIS A 31 8.48 -10.11 6.54
CA HIS A 31 8.35 -9.28 7.73
C HIS A 31 8.27 -7.79 7.37
N ASN A 32 7.33 -7.09 7.99
CA ASN A 32 7.09 -5.65 7.83
C ASN A 32 6.65 -5.20 6.43
N VAL A 33 6.23 -6.12 5.56
CA VAL A 33 5.56 -5.79 4.30
C VAL A 33 4.09 -6.16 4.38
N TYR A 34 3.25 -5.19 4.08
CA TYR A 34 1.79 -5.30 4.12
C TYR A 34 1.20 -5.00 2.75
N TRP A 35 0.14 -5.71 2.38
CA TRP A 35 -0.61 -5.45 1.16
C TRP A 35 -1.91 -4.74 1.48
N VAL A 36 -2.05 -3.53 0.92
CA VAL A 36 -3.25 -2.72 1.03
C VAL A 36 -4.06 -2.90 -0.25
N HIS A 37 -5.27 -3.44 -0.10
CA HIS A 37 -6.17 -3.70 -1.22
C HIS A 37 -6.58 -2.39 -1.89
N LEU A 38 -6.52 -2.37 -3.21
CA LEU A 38 -7.02 -1.27 -4.03
C LEU A 38 -8.54 -1.47 -4.23
N PRO A 39 -9.38 -0.50 -3.80
CA PRO A 39 -10.83 -0.53 -4.02
C PRO A 39 -11.23 -0.74 -5.49
N GLU A 40 -12.29 -1.51 -5.73
CA GLU A 40 -12.72 -1.91 -7.09
C GLU A 40 -13.16 -0.73 -7.96
N ASP A 41 -13.71 0.31 -7.34
CA ASP A 41 -14.10 1.55 -8.00
C ASP A 41 -12.89 2.31 -8.57
N LEU A 42 -11.70 2.07 -8.04
CA LEU A 42 -10.43 2.66 -8.49
C LEU A 42 -9.69 1.81 -9.53
N TRP A 43 -10.22 0.64 -9.90
CA TRP A 43 -9.61 -0.18 -10.94
C TRP A 43 -9.78 0.49 -12.31
N ASP A 44 -8.72 0.47 -13.11
CA ASP A 44 -8.81 0.85 -14.51
C ASP A 44 -9.39 -0.28 -15.38
N ASP A 45 -9.59 0.03 -16.68
CA ASP A 45 -10.26 -0.87 -17.61
C ASP A 45 -9.59 -2.25 -17.70
N ILE A 46 -8.26 -2.30 -17.77
CA ILE A 46 -7.51 -3.57 -17.84
C ILE A 46 -7.68 -4.35 -16.53
N GLN A 47 -7.65 -3.66 -15.39
CA GLN A 47 -7.82 -4.29 -14.09
C GLN A 47 -9.23 -4.87 -13.91
N LYS A 48 -10.26 -4.14 -14.35
CA LYS A 48 -11.67 -4.58 -14.36
C LYS A 48 -11.90 -5.77 -15.29
N GLU A 49 -11.30 -5.75 -16.48
CA GLU A 49 -11.41 -6.83 -17.46
C GLU A 49 -10.75 -8.12 -16.96
N HIS A 50 -9.61 -8.01 -16.28
CA HIS A 50 -8.81 -9.15 -15.84
C HIS A 50 -9.31 -9.77 -14.52
N LYS A 51 -10.50 -10.40 -14.54
CA LYS A 51 -11.13 -11.04 -13.37
C LYS A 51 -10.24 -12.05 -12.64
N ASN A 52 -9.46 -12.83 -13.38
CA ASN A 52 -8.55 -13.84 -12.82
C ASN A 52 -7.27 -13.27 -12.18
N CYS A 53 -7.07 -11.95 -12.20
CA CYS A 53 -5.92 -11.28 -11.60
C CYS A 53 -6.27 -10.59 -10.27
N GLN A 54 -7.53 -10.56 -9.88
CA GLN A 54 -8.00 -9.87 -8.67
C GLN A 54 -7.72 -10.69 -7.39
N PRO A 55 -7.66 -10.05 -6.21
CA PRO A 55 -7.69 -8.60 -6.00
C PRO A 55 -6.37 -7.92 -6.37
N TYR A 56 -6.41 -6.59 -6.47
CA TYR A 56 -5.25 -5.74 -6.68
C TYR A 56 -4.83 -5.03 -5.40
N TYR A 57 -3.52 -4.80 -5.24
CA TYR A 57 -2.98 -4.17 -4.05
C TYR A 57 -1.75 -3.32 -4.37
N PHE A 58 -1.36 -2.46 -3.42
CA PHE A 58 -0.03 -1.88 -3.36
C PHE A 58 0.67 -2.32 -2.05
N ALA A 59 1.99 -2.34 -2.07
CA ALA A 59 2.78 -2.76 -0.91
C ALA A 59 3.17 -1.56 -0.04
N VAL A 60 3.09 -1.76 1.27
CA VAL A 60 3.60 -0.85 2.30
C VAL A 60 4.69 -1.58 3.08
N GLU A 61 5.90 -1.06 3.03
CA GLU A 61 7.04 -1.53 3.83
C GLU A 61 7.18 -0.62 5.06
N VAL A 62 7.32 -1.23 6.24
CA VAL A 62 7.59 -0.53 7.49
C VAL A 62 9.04 -0.77 7.91
N GLY A 63 9.84 0.27 7.86
CA GLY A 63 11.23 0.26 8.29
C GLY A 63 11.41 0.57 9.78
N GLN A 64 12.65 0.83 10.19
CA GLN A 64 12.98 1.17 11.58
C GLN A 64 12.49 2.56 11.99
N ASN A 65 12.48 3.50 11.04
CA ASN A 65 12.14 4.92 11.21
C ASN A 65 11.41 5.50 9.99
N TYR A 66 10.87 4.64 9.13
CA TYR A 66 10.19 5.05 7.91
C TYR A 66 9.03 4.12 7.55
N ILE A 67 8.15 4.61 6.68
CA ILE A 67 7.29 3.79 5.83
C ILE A 67 7.59 4.08 4.36
N ARG A 68 7.57 3.04 3.54
CA ARG A 68 7.64 3.15 2.07
C ARG A 68 6.37 2.59 1.47
N VAL A 69 5.84 3.31 0.51
CA VAL A 69 4.62 2.92 -0.19
C VAL A 69 4.90 2.81 -1.68
N GLU A 70 4.71 1.62 -2.24
CA GLU A 70 4.88 1.41 -3.66
C GLU A 70 3.80 2.16 -4.45
N LEU A 71 4.19 2.78 -5.56
CA LEU A 71 3.25 3.29 -6.55
C LEU A 71 2.91 2.25 -7.61
N LEU A 72 3.34 0.99 -7.43
CA LEU A 72 3.05 -0.12 -8.34
C LEU A 72 1.82 -0.87 -7.84
N ILE A 73 0.78 -0.95 -8.67
CA ILE A 73 -0.38 -1.80 -8.39
C ILE A 73 -0.06 -3.21 -8.88
N ARG A 74 -0.24 -4.20 -8.01
CA ARG A 74 0.07 -5.61 -8.24
C ARG A 74 -1.18 -6.47 -8.18
N SER A 75 -1.13 -7.60 -8.87
CA SER A 75 -2.12 -8.66 -8.78
C SER A 75 -1.77 -9.63 -7.65
N ARG A 76 -2.78 -10.12 -6.94
CA ARG A 76 -2.60 -11.19 -5.94
C ARG A 76 -2.36 -12.57 -6.56
N GLN A 77 -2.80 -12.77 -7.81
CA GLN A 77 -2.85 -14.07 -8.48
C GLN A 77 -1.75 -14.26 -9.54
N ARG A 78 -1.22 -13.17 -10.10
CA ARG A 78 -0.25 -13.22 -11.20
C ARG A 78 0.95 -12.33 -10.89
N LEU A 79 2.15 -12.79 -11.27
CA LEU A 79 3.39 -12.02 -11.13
C LEU A 79 3.69 -11.16 -12.37
N HIS A 80 3.20 -11.58 -13.54
CA HIS A 80 3.39 -10.89 -14.81
C HIS A 80 2.05 -10.75 -15.53
N CYS A 81 1.54 -9.52 -15.62
CA CYS A 81 0.33 -9.20 -16.35
C CYS A 81 0.30 -7.70 -16.69
N LYS A 82 -0.41 -7.30 -17.75
CA LYS A 82 -0.60 -5.90 -18.13
C LYS A 82 -1.39 -5.08 -17.09
N CYS A 83 -2.16 -5.73 -16.22
CA CYS A 83 -2.84 -5.07 -15.09
C CYS A 83 -1.88 -4.69 -13.95
N ILE A 84 -0.64 -5.19 -13.96
CA ILE A 84 0.42 -4.82 -13.02
C ILE A 84 1.18 -3.64 -13.61
N LYS A 85 0.91 -2.44 -13.09
CA LYS A 85 1.46 -1.18 -13.62
C LYS A 85 1.44 -0.10 -12.56
N TYR A 86 2.17 0.98 -12.82
CA TYR A 86 2.17 2.13 -11.93
C TYR A 86 0.77 2.73 -11.81
N ALA A 87 0.45 3.13 -10.58
CA ALA A 87 -0.81 3.75 -10.21
C ALA A 87 -1.12 4.94 -11.12
N ASN A 88 -2.35 4.97 -11.64
CA ASN A 88 -2.90 6.13 -12.34
C ASN A 88 -3.19 7.27 -11.34
N GLU A 89 -3.78 8.38 -11.81
CA GLU A 89 -4.02 9.56 -10.96
C GLU A 89 -4.91 9.28 -9.75
N SER A 90 -6.05 8.60 -9.94
CA SER A 90 -6.98 8.29 -8.85
C SER A 90 -6.39 7.29 -7.86
N GLN A 91 -5.67 6.28 -8.36
CA GLN A 91 -4.97 5.30 -7.53
C GLN A 91 -3.84 5.95 -6.71
N ARG A 92 -3.09 6.89 -7.31
CA ARG A 92 -2.06 7.67 -6.57
C ARG A 92 -2.68 8.54 -5.49
N ALA A 93 -3.79 9.20 -5.78
CA ALA A 93 -4.52 10.00 -4.80
C ALA A 93 -5.02 9.14 -3.63
N PHE A 94 -5.51 7.93 -3.92
CA PHE A 94 -5.89 6.96 -2.90
C PHE A 94 -4.70 6.52 -2.03
N ILE A 95 -3.56 6.20 -2.65
CA ILE A 95 -2.33 5.83 -1.93
C ILE A 95 -1.89 6.94 -0.97
N LEU A 96 -1.88 8.20 -1.42
CA LEU A 96 -1.55 9.34 -0.58
C LEU A 96 -2.57 9.50 0.57
N THR A 97 -3.86 9.49 0.25
CA THR A 97 -4.94 9.60 1.23
C THR A 97 -4.87 8.48 2.28
N PHE A 98 -4.47 7.27 1.89
CA PHE A 98 -4.26 6.17 2.81
C PHE A 98 -3.16 6.49 3.84
N VAL A 99 -2.03 7.04 3.38
CA VAL A 99 -0.93 7.41 4.28
C VAL A 99 -1.32 8.58 5.18
N ASP A 100 -1.98 9.60 4.64
CA ASP A 100 -2.44 10.75 5.42
C ASP A 100 -3.39 10.29 6.54
N LYS A 101 -4.36 9.43 6.21
CA LYS A 101 -5.28 8.83 7.19
C LYS A 101 -4.56 7.97 8.23
N LEU A 102 -3.54 7.23 7.83
CA LEU A 102 -2.71 6.43 8.75
C LEU A 102 -2.01 7.33 9.77
N ILE A 103 -1.37 8.40 9.30
CA ILE A 103 -0.66 9.38 10.13
C ILE A 103 -1.64 10.07 11.10
N GLU A 104 -2.77 10.55 10.58
CA GLU A 104 -3.80 11.23 11.36
C GLU A 104 -4.41 10.31 12.43
N THR A 105 -4.86 9.11 12.02
CA THR A 105 -5.53 8.13 12.91
C THR A 105 -4.62 7.72 14.07
N LEU A 106 -3.33 7.54 13.81
CA LEU A 106 -2.35 7.11 14.80
C LEU A 106 -1.69 8.27 15.54
N LYS A 107 -2.03 9.52 15.18
CA LYS A 107 -1.44 10.76 15.71
C LYS A 107 0.09 10.73 15.64
N ILE A 108 0.62 10.31 14.50
CA ILE A 108 2.05 10.24 14.24
C ILE A 108 2.58 11.65 14.10
N ARG A 109 3.75 11.91 14.70
CA ARG A 109 4.48 13.14 14.50
C ARG A 109 5.52 12.90 13.42
N THR A 110 5.42 13.67 12.35
CA THR A 110 6.33 13.72 11.19
C THR A 110 6.76 15.15 11.00
#